data_AF-A0A537XKL1-F1
#
_entry.id   AF-A0A537XKL1-F1
#
_cell.length_a   1.000
_cell.length_b   1.000
_cell.length_c   1.000
_cell.angle_alpha   90.00
_cell.angle_beta   90.00
_cell.angle_gamma   90.00
#
_symmetry.space_group_name_H-M   'P 1'
#
loop_
_entity.id
_entity.type
_entity.pdbx_description
1 polymer ?
#
loop_
_entity_poly.entity_id
_entity_poly.type
_entity_poly.pdbx_seq_one_letter_code
_entity_poly.pdbx_strand_id
1 'polypeptide(L)'
;MDEARATAGRLASLADRFGHPRVTAIAALAAGRVARSSGEAAARDHLEGALSAFERLEMPLEAARTRVELARAMQKDDPDVAGREARVALETFERLGAGREADEAAAIVREVGGPARTGPKDVGLLTARELEVLGLLGEGLTNAEISARLYISTKTAGNHVSNLLAKLHLRSRQEAAAYAVRSAGERGT
;
A
#
# COMPACT_ATOMS: atom_id res chain seq x y z
N MET A 1 6.85 0.14 26.91
CA MET A 1 7.96 -0.30 26.05
C MET A 1 8.54 -1.62 26.55
N ASP A 2 8.88 -1.71 27.83
CA ASP A 2 9.46 -2.95 28.41
C ASP A 2 8.52 -4.16 28.34
N GLU A 3 7.22 -3.97 28.57
CA GLU A 3 6.22 -5.04 28.48
C GLU A 3 6.03 -5.55 27.03
N ALA A 4 6.10 -4.64 26.04
CA ALA A 4 6.01 -4.98 24.62
C ALA A 4 7.23 -5.79 24.17
N ARG A 5 8.43 -5.39 24.61
CA ARG A 5 9.68 -6.11 24.37
C ARG A 5 9.68 -7.50 25.01
N ALA A 6 9.26 -7.59 26.28
CA ALA A 6 9.14 -8.87 26.98
C ALA A 6 8.14 -9.81 26.30
N THR A 7 7.04 -9.29 25.76
CA THR A 7 6.03 -10.08 25.05
C THR A 7 6.54 -10.55 23.68
N ALA A 8 7.22 -9.69 22.92
CA ALA A 8 7.88 -10.10 21.68
C ALA A 8 8.93 -11.20 21.92
N GLY A 9 9.74 -11.07 22.98
CA GLY A 9 10.72 -12.08 23.38
C GLY A 9 10.08 -13.42 23.73
N ARG A 10 8.97 -13.43 24.49
CA ARG A 10 8.21 -14.66 24.77
C ARG A 10 7.69 -15.32 23.50
N LEU A 11 7.21 -14.53 22.53
CA LEU A 11 6.72 -15.05 21.26
C LEU A 11 7.84 -15.69 20.43
N ALA A 12 9.03 -15.08 20.41
CA ALA A 12 10.22 -15.65 19.78
C ALA A 12 10.63 -16.98 20.42
N SER A 13 10.68 -17.05 21.75
CA SER A 13 10.97 -18.31 22.47
C SER A 13 9.90 -19.40 22.26
N LEU A 14 8.65 -19.03 21.99
CA LEU A 14 7.62 -19.98 21.57
C LEU A 14 7.84 -20.44 20.13
N ALA A 15 8.18 -19.52 19.21
CA ALA A 15 8.50 -19.86 17.83
C ALA A 15 9.66 -20.87 17.74
N ASP A 16 10.74 -20.65 18.50
CA ASP A 16 11.90 -21.54 18.51
C ASP A 16 11.57 -22.94 19.04
N ARG A 17 10.66 -23.04 20.02
CA ARG A 17 10.27 -24.34 20.61
C ARG A 17 9.37 -25.17 19.71
N PHE A 18 8.48 -24.53 18.96
CA PHE A 18 7.48 -25.24 18.14
C PHE A 18 7.83 -25.26 16.65
N GLY A 19 8.77 -24.43 16.20
CA GLY A 19 9.25 -24.38 14.82
C GLY A 19 8.19 -24.01 13.78
N HIS A 20 7.00 -23.58 14.20
CA HIS A 20 5.89 -23.36 13.29
C HIS A 20 6.10 -22.07 12.49
N PRO A 21 6.22 -22.12 11.14
CA PRO A 21 6.64 -20.98 10.33
C PRO A 21 5.81 -19.69 10.55
N ARG A 22 4.49 -19.83 10.73
CA ARG A 22 3.60 -18.70 11.04
C ARG A 22 3.92 -18.03 12.38
N VAL A 23 4.26 -18.79 13.42
CA VAL A 23 4.58 -18.25 14.75
C VAL A 23 5.91 -17.50 14.69
N THR A 24 6.89 -18.02 13.95
CA THR A 24 8.16 -17.33 13.66
C THR A 24 7.93 -16.02 12.92
N ALA A 25 7.08 -16.00 11.91
CA ALA A 25 6.74 -14.77 11.17
C ALA A 25 6.10 -13.70 12.07
N ILE A 26 5.15 -14.10 12.93
CA ILE A 26 4.51 -13.19 13.89
C ILE A 26 5.53 -12.67 14.92
N ALA A 27 6.44 -13.52 15.39
CA ALA A 27 7.49 -13.11 16.32
C ALA A 27 8.44 -12.10 15.70
N ALA A 28 8.86 -12.32 14.45
CA ALA A 28 9.68 -11.37 13.69
C ALA A 28 8.95 -10.02 13.48
N LEU A 29 7.65 -10.04 13.14
CA LEU A 29 6.85 -8.81 13.02
C LEU A 29 6.75 -8.06 14.36
N ALA A 30 6.54 -8.78 15.47
CA ALA A 30 6.48 -8.18 16.79
C ALA A 30 7.84 -7.55 17.18
N ALA A 31 8.95 -8.25 16.94
CA ALA A 31 10.29 -7.74 17.15
C ALA A 31 10.57 -6.48 16.32
N GLY A 32 10.20 -6.49 15.04
CA GLY A 32 10.35 -5.35 14.13
C GLY A 32 9.56 -4.13 14.58
N ARG A 33 8.32 -4.29 15.03
CA ARG A 33 7.49 -3.19 15.58
C ARG A 33 8.10 -2.60 16.85
N VAL A 34 8.61 -3.43 17.76
CA VAL A 34 9.28 -2.97 18.98
C VAL A 34 10.56 -2.21 18.64
N ALA A 35 11.43 -2.78 17.81
CA ALA A 35 12.66 -2.12 17.35
C ALA A 35 12.36 -0.77 16.68
N ARG A 36 11.32 -0.68 15.83
CA ARG A 36 10.88 0.57 15.19
C ARG A 36 10.48 1.62 16.22
N SER A 37 9.69 1.23 17.22
CA SER A 37 9.26 2.16 18.28
C SER A 37 10.40 2.68 19.15
N SER A 38 11.52 1.94 19.20
CA SER A 38 12.76 2.34 19.88
C SER A 38 13.79 3.02 18.97
N GLY A 39 13.50 3.18 17.67
CA GLY A 39 14.43 3.78 16.70
C GLY A 39 15.65 2.90 16.38
N GLU A 40 15.55 1.59 16.58
CA GLU A 40 16.65 0.66 16.35
C GLU A 40 16.77 0.29 14.87
N ALA A 41 17.99 0.31 14.34
CA ALA A 41 18.27 -0.03 12.94
C ALA A 41 17.81 -1.46 12.57
N ALA A 42 17.85 -2.39 13.53
CA ALA A 42 17.41 -3.78 13.37
C ALA A 42 15.90 -3.91 13.05
N ALA A 43 15.10 -2.85 13.19
CA ALA A 43 13.69 -2.87 12.85
C ALA A 43 13.43 -3.31 11.41
N ARG A 44 14.27 -2.83 10.48
CA ARG A 44 14.15 -3.16 9.05
C ARG A 44 14.32 -4.66 8.83
N ASP A 45 15.43 -5.23 9.31
CA ASP A 45 15.77 -6.63 9.11
C ASP A 45 14.69 -7.57 9.67
N HIS A 46 14.16 -7.26 10.87
CA HIS A 46 13.07 -8.03 11.46
C HIS A 46 11.79 -7.98 10.62
N LEU A 47 11.44 -6.81 10.09
CA LEU A 47 10.25 -6.63 9.27
C LEU A 47 10.41 -7.27 7.87
N GLU A 48 11.58 -7.18 7.24
CA GLU A 48 11.88 -7.85 5.96
C GLU A 48 11.85 -9.39 6.12
N GLY A 49 12.38 -9.91 7.23
CA GLY A 49 12.30 -11.33 7.58
C GLY A 49 10.86 -11.80 7.78
N ALA A 50 10.04 -11.02 8.48
CA ALA A 50 8.62 -11.30 8.67
C ALA A 50 7.85 -11.28 7.35
N LEU A 51 8.09 -10.27 6.51
CA LEU A 51 7.45 -10.13 5.19
C LEU A 51 7.73 -11.35 4.32
N SER A 52 9.01 -11.70 4.18
CA SER A 52 9.43 -12.86 3.39
C SER A 52 8.79 -14.17 3.89
N ALA A 53 8.59 -14.29 5.20
CA ALA A 53 7.93 -15.46 5.79
C ALA A 53 6.42 -15.49 5.50
N PHE A 54 5.71 -14.36 5.61
CA PHE A 54 4.29 -14.29 5.28
C PHE A 54 4.01 -14.50 3.79
N GLU A 55 4.90 -14.04 2.91
CA GLU A 55 4.80 -14.30 1.47
C GLU A 55 4.94 -15.79 1.15
N ARG A 56 5.92 -16.48 1.75
CA ARG A 56 6.08 -17.95 1.58
C ARG A 56 4.90 -18.74 2.15
N LEU A 57 4.21 -18.20 3.14
CA LEU A 57 3.02 -18.81 3.74
C LEU A 57 1.72 -18.44 3.02
N GLU A 58 1.81 -17.67 1.93
CA GLU A 58 0.67 -17.18 1.16
C GLU A 58 -0.37 -16.46 2.04
N MET A 59 0.14 -15.62 2.95
CA MET A 59 -0.67 -14.81 3.87
C MET A 59 -0.68 -13.34 3.43
N PRO A 60 -1.46 -12.97 2.40
CA PRO A 60 -1.37 -11.66 1.75
C PRO A 60 -1.76 -10.51 2.69
N LEU A 61 -2.71 -10.72 3.61
CA LEU A 61 -3.13 -9.69 4.56
C LEU A 61 -1.99 -9.37 5.54
N GLU A 62 -1.33 -10.38 6.09
CA GLU A 62 -0.20 -10.25 7.00
C GLU A 62 1.02 -9.66 6.30
N ALA A 63 1.29 -10.07 5.06
CA ALA A 63 2.35 -9.47 4.24
C ALA A 63 2.09 -7.97 4.03
N ALA A 64 0.88 -7.58 3.60
CA ALA A 64 0.53 -6.17 3.40
C ALA A 64 0.61 -5.34 4.69
N ARG A 65 0.16 -5.88 5.83
CA ARG A 65 0.31 -5.22 7.15
C ARG A 65 1.78 -5.06 7.54
N THR A 66 2.63 -5.99 7.17
CA THR A 66 4.09 -5.91 7.42
C THR A 66 4.73 -4.84 6.52
N ARG A 67 4.31 -4.74 5.25
CA ARG A 67 4.75 -3.69 4.33
C ARG A 67 4.40 -2.28 4.83
N VAL A 68 3.24 -2.10 5.46
CA VAL A 68 2.90 -0.82 6.14
C VAL A 68 3.89 -0.48 7.26
N GLU A 69 4.29 -1.47 8.06
CA GLU A 69 5.28 -1.24 9.12
C GLU A 69 6.68 -0.95 8.54
N LEU A 70 7.08 -1.59 7.45
CA LEU A 70 8.31 -1.26 6.70
C LEU A 70 8.25 0.17 6.17
N ALA A 71 7.13 0.56 5.55
CA ALA A 71 6.97 1.92 5.04
C ALA A 71 7.11 2.96 6.16
N ARG A 72 6.51 2.72 7.33
CA ARG A 72 6.65 3.57 8.52
C ARG A 72 8.08 3.60 9.05
N ALA A 73 8.78 2.47 9.03
CA ALA A 73 10.17 2.41 9.46
C ALA A 73 11.10 3.22 8.53
N MET A 74 10.81 3.21 7.22
CA MET A 74 11.69 3.79 6.20
C MET A 74 11.36 5.22 5.81
N GLN A 75 10.25 5.77 6.31
CA GLN A 75 9.75 7.08 5.92
C GLN A 75 10.77 8.23 6.07
N LYS A 76 11.67 8.14 7.04
CA LYS A 76 12.73 9.17 7.26
C LYS A 76 14.01 8.88 6.47
N ASP A 77 14.42 7.62 6.42
CA ASP A 77 15.73 7.23 5.89
C ASP A 77 15.71 6.99 4.38
N ASP A 78 14.61 6.44 3.85
CA ASP A 78 14.42 6.15 2.43
C ASP A 78 12.92 6.32 2.06
N PRO A 79 12.49 7.56 1.77
CA PRO A 79 11.12 7.87 1.38
C PRO A 79 10.68 7.10 0.13
N ASP A 80 11.57 6.85 -0.82
CA ASP A 80 11.20 6.15 -2.05
C ASP A 80 10.85 4.68 -1.78
N VAL A 81 11.62 3.98 -0.94
CA VAL A 81 11.27 2.64 -0.45
C VAL A 81 9.96 2.68 0.32
N ALA A 82 9.79 3.64 1.24
CA ALA A 82 8.57 3.77 2.03
C ALA A 82 7.32 3.92 1.13
N GLY A 83 7.42 4.76 0.09
CA GLY A 83 6.35 4.98 -0.87
C GLY A 83 6.05 3.77 -1.74
N ARG A 84 7.07 2.97 -2.12
CA ARG A 84 6.86 1.71 -2.84
C ARG A 84 6.15 0.68 -1.97
N GLU A 85 6.63 0.46 -0.76
CA GLU A 85 6.07 -0.51 0.19
C GLU A 85 4.60 -0.19 0.53
N ALA A 86 4.29 1.09 0.79
CA ALA A 86 2.94 1.54 1.07
C ALA A 86 1.99 1.35 -0.13
N ARG A 87 2.47 1.53 -1.37
CA ARG A 87 1.67 1.29 -2.58
C ARG A 87 1.36 -0.18 -2.80
N VAL A 88 2.32 -1.08 -2.59
CA VAL A 88 2.10 -2.54 -2.70
C VAL A 88 1.11 -3.01 -1.63
N ALA A 89 1.24 -2.50 -0.39
CA ALA A 89 0.29 -2.79 0.68
C ALA A 89 -1.13 -2.30 0.34
N LEU A 90 -1.25 -1.06 -0.16
CA LEU A 90 -2.51 -0.47 -0.57
C LEU A 90 -3.23 -1.33 -1.61
N GLU A 91 -2.54 -1.70 -2.70
CA GLU A 91 -3.11 -2.55 -3.74
C GLU A 91 -3.61 -3.90 -3.17
N THR A 92 -2.83 -4.50 -2.27
CA THR A 92 -3.22 -5.77 -1.65
C THR A 92 -4.46 -5.60 -0.76
N PHE A 93 -4.55 -4.54 0.04
CA PHE A 93 -5.73 -4.26 0.85
C PHE A 93 -6.97 -3.96 0.02
N GLU A 94 -6.82 -3.24 -1.09
CA GLU A 94 -7.90 -2.97 -2.04
C GLU A 94 -8.46 -4.26 -2.62
N ARG A 95 -7.60 -5.18 -3.10
CA ARG A 95 -8.03 -6.50 -3.60
C ARG A 95 -8.72 -7.34 -2.53
N LEU A 96 -8.33 -7.20 -1.27
CA LEU A 96 -8.91 -7.93 -0.14
C LEU A 96 -10.15 -7.25 0.45
N GLY A 97 -10.53 -6.05 0.00
CA GLY A 97 -11.63 -5.28 0.57
C GLY A 97 -11.36 -4.72 1.98
N ALA A 98 -10.09 -4.66 2.40
CA ALA A 98 -9.67 -4.18 3.72
C ALA A 98 -9.63 -2.64 3.75
N GLY A 99 -10.81 -2.00 3.71
CA GLY A 99 -10.94 -0.56 3.48
C GLY A 99 -10.23 0.33 4.51
N ARG A 100 -10.23 -0.05 5.79
CA ARG A 100 -9.53 0.70 6.83
C ARG A 100 -8.01 0.66 6.61
N GLU A 101 -7.46 -0.54 6.41
CA GLU A 101 -6.03 -0.71 6.16
C GLU A 101 -5.58 -0.06 4.84
N ALA A 102 -6.44 -0.06 3.81
CA ALA A 102 -6.22 0.68 2.58
C ALA A 102 -6.13 2.19 2.83
N ASP A 103 -7.05 2.77 3.62
CA ASP A 103 -7.00 4.19 3.97
C ASP A 103 -5.71 4.55 4.74
N GLU A 104 -5.26 3.68 5.65
CA GLU A 104 -4.00 3.84 6.39
C GLU A 104 -2.78 3.81 5.45
N ALA A 105 -2.72 2.86 4.51
CA ALA A 105 -1.63 2.76 3.54
C ALA A 105 -1.62 3.97 2.58
N ALA A 106 -2.79 4.41 2.12
CA ALA A 106 -2.93 5.57 1.26
C ALA A 106 -2.48 6.87 1.94
N ALA A 107 -2.66 7.00 3.26
CA ALA A 107 -2.13 8.13 4.01
C ALA A 107 -0.60 8.20 3.96
N ILE A 108 0.09 7.08 4.12
CA ILE A 108 1.55 7.01 4.03
C ILE A 108 2.02 7.37 2.62
N VAL A 109 1.35 6.86 1.57
CA VAL A 109 1.68 7.22 0.17
C VAL A 109 1.60 8.73 -0.06
N ARG A 110 0.58 9.41 0.49
CA ARG A 110 0.44 10.87 0.38
C ARG A 110 1.50 11.63 1.17
N GLU A 111 1.82 11.16 2.37
CA GLU A 111 2.79 11.82 3.27
C GLU A 111 4.21 11.72 2.72
N VAL A 112 4.58 10.56 2.18
CA VAL A 112 5.86 10.33 1.50
C VAL A 112 5.92 11.05 0.14
N GLY A 113 4.77 11.20 -0.53
CA GLY A 113 4.63 11.83 -1.86
C GLY A 113 4.42 13.35 -1.87
N GLY A 114 4.85 14.10 -0.85
CA GLY A 114 4.85 15.58 -0.85
C GLY A 114 5.48 16.18 -2.13
N PRO A 115 5.15 17.44 -2.49
CA PRO A 115 5.00 17.92 -3.86
C PRO A 115 6.08 17.39 -4.80
N ALA A 116 5.61 16.58 -5.77
CA ALA A 116 6.40 15.91 -6.79
C ALA A 116 7.61 16.72 -7.24
N ARG A 117 8.81 16.24 -6.90
CA ARG A 117 10.04 16.65 -7.58
C ARG A 117 10.01 16.02 -8.98
N THR A 118 9.41 16.79 -9.89
CA THR A 118 9.83 17.01 -11.29
C THR A 118 10.33 15.82 -12.10
N GLY A 119 9.48 15.35 -13.01
CA GLY A 119 9.89 14.66 -14.23
C GLY A 119 8.69 14.09 -15.00
N PRO A 120 8.39 14.54 -16.24
CA PRO A 120 7.40 13.89 -17.08
C PRO A 120 7.95 12.56 -17.61
N LYS A 121 7.93 11.49 -16.80
CA LYS A 121 8.30 10.13 -17.25
C LYS A 121 7.53 8.94 -16.65
N ASP A 122 6.69 9.09 -15.64
CA ASP A 122 5.99 7.91 -15.06
C ASP A 122 4.53 7.80 -15.52
N VAL A 123 4.38 7.46 -16.80
CA VAL A 123 3.15 6.84 -17.32
C VAL A 123 3.07 5.34 -16.90
N GLY A 124 4.14 4.80 -16.29
CA GLY A 124 4.09 3.54 -15.53
C GLY A 124 4.23 3.88 -14.05
N LEU A 125 3.31 3.62 -13.14
CA LEU A 125 2.33 2.56 -13.06
C LEU A 125 1.12 3.13 -12.33
N LEU A 126 0.06 3.50 -13.06
CA LEU A 126 -1.26 3.52 -12.43
C LEU A 126 -1.52 2.12 -11.87
N THR A 127 -2.05 2.04 -10.64
CA THR A 127 -2.42 0.73 -10.09
C THR A 127 -3.51 0.09 -10.95
N ALA A 128 -3.69 -1.23 -10.87
CA ALA A 128 -4.78 -1.90 -11.59
C ALA A 128 -6.14 -1.22 -11.34
N ARG A 129 -6.36 -0.81 -10.09
CA ARG A 129 -7.57 -0.08 -9.68
C ARG A 129 -7.68 1.31 -10.29
N GLU A 130 -6.58 2.04 -10.38
CA GLU A 130 -6.55 3.35 -11.04
C GLU A 130 -6.78 3.25 -12.54
N LEU A 131 -6.29 2.18 -13.19
CA LEU A 131 -6.58 1.89 -14.59
C LEU A 131 -8.07 1.57 -14.81
N GLU A 132 -8.68 0.77 -13.94
CA GLU A 132 -10.13 0.53 -13.96
C GLU A 132 -10.92 1.83 -13.80
N VAL A 133 -10.57 2.64 -12.79
CA VAL A 133 -11.21 3.95 -12.56
C VAL A 133 -11.01 4.90 -13.74
N LEU A 134 -9.82 4.91 -14.37
CA LEU A 134 -9.56 5.71 -15.57
C LEU A 134 -10.48 5.30 -16.73
N GLY A 135 -10.65 4.00 -16.96
CA GLY A 135 -11.54 3.48 -18.00
C GLY A 135 -12.99 3.90 -17.77
N LEU A 136 -13.49 3.73 -16.54
CA LEU A 136 -14.85 4.12 -16.18
C LEU A 136 -15.07 5.64 -16.25
N LEU A 137 -14.05 6.45 -15.96
CA LEU A 137 -14.10 7.89 -16.20
C LEU A 137 -14.18 8.22 -17.69
N GLY A 138 -13.48 7.47 -18.55
CA GLY A 138 -13.56 7.58 -20.01
C GLY A 138 -14.96 7.25 -20.56
N GLU A 139 -15.66 6.33 -19.92
CA GLU A 139 -17.08 6.02 -20.17
C GLU A 139 -18.05 7.10 -19.62
N GLY A 140 -17.54 8.07 -18.85
CA GLY A 140 -18.32 9.20 -18.33
C GLY A 140 -18.98 8.97 -16.96
N LEU A 141 -18.70 7.84 -16.29
CA LEU A 141 -19.39 7.46 -15.06
C LEU A 141 -19.12 8.43 -13.89
N THR A 142 -20.11 8.55 -13.01
CA THR A 142 -20.02 9.27 -11.74
C THR A 142 -19.36 8.40 -10.66
N ASN A 143 -18.91 9.00 -9.56
CA ASN A 143 -18.34 8.24 -8.44
C ASN A 143 -19.35 7.23 -7.85
N ALA A 144 -20.66 7.51 -7.95
CA ALA A 144 -21.70 6.59 -7.53
C ALA A 144 -21.76 5.34 -8.42
N GLU A 145 -21.76 5.54 -9.75
CA GLU A 145 -21.76 4.44 -10.72
C GLU A 145 -20.44 3.66 -10.70
N ILE A 146 -19.31 4.35 -10.60
CA ILE A 146 -17.99 3.73 -10.39
C ILE A 146 -18.04 2.87 -9.13
N SER A 147 -18.55 3.40 -8.02
CA SER A 147 -18.62 2.66 -6.76
C SER A 147 -19.48 1.41 -6.85
N ALA A 148 -20.60 1.47 -7.57
CA ALA A 148 -21.48 0.33 -7.81
C ALA A 148 -20.82 -0.73 -8.70
N ARG A 149 -20.13 -0.31 -9.76
CA ARG A 149 -19.46 -1.20 -10.72
C ARG A 149 -18.23 -1.88 -10.15
N LEU A 150 -17.59 -1.20 -9.20
CA LEU A 150 -16.35 -1.64 -8.56
C LEU A 150 -16.57 -2.23 -7.15
N TYR A 151 -17.83 -2.33 -6.69
CA TYR A 151 -18.24 -2.84 -5.38
C TYR A 151 -17.51 -2.19 -4.20
N ILE A 152 -17.43 -0.86 -4.21
CA ILE A 152 -16.80 -0.04 -3.14
C ILE A 152 -17.72 1.08 -2.69
N SER A 153 -17.32 1.83 -1.65
CA SER A 153 -18.06 3.03 -1.24
C SER A 153 -17.86 4.19 -2.23
N THR A 154 -18.85 5.09 -2.30
CA THR A 154 -18.78 6.34 -3.08
C THR A 154 -17.60 7.22 -2.67
N LYS A 155 -17.28 7.25 -1.37
CA LYS A 155 -16.12 7.95 -0.81
C LYS A 155 -14.81 7.34 -1.32
N THR A 156 -14.72 6.01 -1.33
CA THR A 156 -13.55 5.29 -1.86
C THR A 156 -13.36 5.56 -3.36
N ALA A 157 -14.44 5.54 -4.14
CA ALA A 157 -14.39 5.94 -5.56
C ALA A 157 -13.88 7.38 -5.74
N GLY A 158 -14.35 8.33 -4.92
CA GLY A 158 -13.88 9.71 -4.95
C GLY A 158 -12.40 9.89 -4.58
N ASN A 159 -11.90 9.06 -3.66
CA ASN A 159 -10.48 9.03 -3.32
C ASN A 159 -9.64 8.50 -4.48
N HIS A 160 -10.08 7.43 -5.15
CA HIS A 160 -9.38 6.92 -6.34
C HIS A 160 -9.32 7.97 -7.45
N VAL A 161 -10.43 8.67 -7.74
CA VAL A 161 -10.45 9.73 -8.74
C VAL A 161 -9.48 10.86 -8.38
N SER A 162 -9.48 11.31 -7.12
CA SER A 162 -8.56 12.36 -6.66
C SER A 162 -7.09 11.97 -6.80
N ASN A 163 -6.74 10.74 -6.39
CA ASN A 163 -5.37 10.22 -6.49
C ASN A 163 -4.94 10.06 -7.95
N LEU A 164 -5.83 9.57 -8.80
CA LEU A 164 -5.59 9.44 -10.24
C LEU A 164 -5.33 10.80 -10.90
N LEU A 165 -6.14 11.81 -10.59
CA LEU A 165 -5.95 13.17 -11.09
C LEU A 165 -4.59 13.73 -10.66
N ALA A 166 -4.20 13.54 -9.40
CA ALA A 166 -2.91 13.96 -8.89
C ALA A 166 -1.74 13.27 -9.62
N LYS A 167 -1.82 11.95 -9.81
CA LYS A 167 -0.80 11.14 -10.50
C LYS A 167 -0.65 11.51 -11.97
N LEU A 168 -1.75 11.81 -12.65
CA LEU A 168 -1.74 12.18 -14.07
C LEU A 168 -1.55 13.68 -14.30
N HIS A 169 -1.38 14.47 -13.23
CA HIS A 169 -1.31 15.93 -13.28
C HIS A 169 -2.53 16.59 -13.96
N LEU A 170 -3.71 16.02 -13.76
CA LEU A 170 -4.97 16.50 -14.30
C LEU A 170 -5.74 17.29 -13.25
N ARG A 171 -6.45 18.32 -13.70
CA ARG A 171 -7.14 19.28 -12.83
C ARG A 171 -8.62 18.98 -12.68
N SER A 172 -9.17 18.10 -13.52
CA SER A 172 -10.60 17.82 -13.52
C SER A 172 -10.92 16.40 -14.00
N ARG A 173 -12.09 15.90 -13.58
CA ARG A 173 -12.63 14.62 -14.08
C ARG A 173 -12.80 14.63 -15.60
N GLN A 174 -13.11 15.79 -16.18
CA GLN A 174 -13.26 15.97 -17.62
C GLN A 174 -11.91 15.79 -18.33
N GLU A 175 -10.84 16.33 -17.76
CA GLU A 175 -9.49 16.09 -18.27
C GLU A 175 -9.10 14.61 -18.18
N ALA A 176 -9.45 13.92 -17.10
CA ALA A 176 -9.23 12.47 -16.97
C ALA A 176 -10.03 11.64 -17.98
N ALA A 177 -11.31 11.97 -18.20
CA ALA A 177 -12.13 11.31 -19.21
C ALA A 177 -11.53 11.48 -20.61
N ALA A 178 -11.14 12.71 -20.96
CA ALA A 178 -10.51 13.00 -22.25
C ALA A 178 -9.15 12.28 -22.40
N TYR A 179 -8.38 12.18 -21.31
CA TYR A 179 -7.12 11.44 -21.27
C TYR A 179 -7.34 9.93 -21.47
N ALA A 180 -8.34 9.34 -20.82
CA ALA A 180 -8.69 7.92 -20.95
C ALA A 180 -9.02 7.56 -22.41
N VAL A 181 -9.82 8.39 -23.10
CA VAL A 181 -10.19 8.17 -24.50
C VAL A 181 -8.97 8.24 -25.42
N ARG A 182 -8.08 9.22 -25.24
CA ARG A 182 -6.86 9.35 -26.06
C ARG A 182 -5.89 8.17 -25.85
N SER A 183 -5.64 7.81 -24.59
CA SER A 183 -4.72 6.73 -24.23
C SER A 183 -5.25 5.32 -24.56
N ALA A 184 -6.56 5.16 -24.76
CA ALA A 184 -7.15 3.92 -25.28
C ALA A 184 -6.91 3.77 -26.79
N GLY A 185 -6.92 4.87 -27.55
CA GLY A 185 -6.64 4.89 -28.99
C GLY A 185 -5.17 4.59 -29.33
N GLU A 186 -4.23 5.01 -28.49
CA GLU A 186 -2.78 4.80 -28.68
C GLU A 186 -2.31 3.36 -28.36
N ARG A 187 -3.13 2.55 -27.67
CA ARG A 187 -2.83 1.15 -27.34
C ARG A 187 -3.40 0.13 -28.35
N GLY A 188 -4.05 0.62 -29.40
CA GLY A 188 -4.78 -0.16 -30.41
C GLY A 188 -4.10 -0.28 -31.78
N THR A 189 -2.81 0.02 -31.90
CA THR A 189 -2.01 -0.10 -33.14
C THR A 189 -0.75 -0.93 -32.88
#